data_AF-A0A368H978-F1
#
_entry.id   AF-A0A368H978-F1
#
_cell.length_a   1.000
_cell.length_b   1.000
_cell.length_c   1.000
_cell.angle_alpha   90.00
_cell.angle_beta   90.00
_cell.angle_gamma   90.00
#
_symmetry.space_group_name_H-M   'P 1'
#
loop_
_entity.id
_entity.type
_entity.pdbx_description
1 polymer ?
#
loop_
_entity_poly.entity_id
_entity_poly.type
_entity_poly.pdbx_seq_one_letter_code
_entity_poly.pdbx_strand_id
1 'polypeptide(L)'
;LRFTDAAPAPPPGDALNKEACLKALAQLRHAKWFQARCIYLQSCQVTLRILRDIRARIESWRPLNDWMCELLVEKVLSSCLAPLSVGDALRRFFEAVASGVLLKTGPGLPDPCEKESVDVLAPLTGQEREAITASAQHALRLIAFNQIYKVLCLERLPDVRPPLTDRKRPMDTSNASDEVKKDKKEGENGHSAEEENSSGVAVKMEKMEFGSRI
;
A
#
# COMPACT_ATOMS: atom_id res chain seq x y z
N LEU A 1 30.04 51.78 18.39
CA LEU A 1 30.73 50.61 19.01
C LEU A 1 30.68 49.47 18.01
N ARG A 2 31.81 49.19 17.34
CA ARG A 2 31.91 48.08 16.38
C ARG A 2 31.94 46.79 17.18
N PHE A 3 30.96 45.91 17.00
CA PHE A 3 31.06 44.54 17.44
C PHE A 3 32.19 43.90 16.63
N THR A 4 33.33 43.67 17.29
CA THR A 4 34.39 42.84 16.75
C THR A 4 33.83 41.43 16.66
N ASP A 5 33.73 40.93 15.43
CA ASP A 5 33.46 39.53 15.13
C ASP A 5 34.67 38.71 15.62
N ALA A 6 34.62 38.33 16.89
CA ALA A 6 35.64 37.49 17.50
C ALA A 6 35.51 36.10 16.89
N ALA A 7 36.58 35.66 16.22
CA ALA A 7 36.65 34.30 15.68
C ALA A 7 36.23 33.30 16.77
N PRO A 8 35.35 32.32 16.47
CA PRO A 8 34.85 31.41 17.47
C PRO A 8 36.01 30.70 18.15
N ALA A 9 36.07 30.78 19.48
CA ALA A 9 37.07 30.07 20.26
C ALA A 9 37.06 28.59 19.88
N PRO A 10 38.24 27.94 19.78
CA PRO A 10 38.30 26.53 19.45
C PRO A 10 37.45 25.74 20.45
N PRO A 11 36.72 24.70 19.98
CA PRO A 11 35.86 23.94 20.85
C PRO A 11 36.68 23.37 22.03
N PRO A 12 36.08 23.29 23.23
CA PRO A 12 36.70 22.64 24.38
C PRO A 12 37.25 21.26 24.03
N GLY A 13 38.35 20.82 24.66
CA GLY A 13 39.00 19.55 24.34
C GLY A 13 38.13 18.30 24.58
N ASP A 14 37.06 18.45 25.36
CA ASP A 14 36.05 17.44 25.68
C ASP A 14 34.74 17.61 24.88
N ALA A 15 34.70 18.53 23.91
CA ALA A 15 33.51 18.77 23.11
C ALA A 15 33.11 17.52 22.31
N LEU A 16 31.82 17.18 22.39
CA LEU A 16 31.23 16.11 21.59
C LEU A 16 31.38 16.39 20.08
N ASN A 17 31.45 15.32 19.29
CA ASN A 17 31.51 15.42 17.84
C ASN A 17 30.32 16.25 17.32
N LYS A 18 30.62 17.39 16.69
CA LYS A 18 29.62 18.36 16.21
C LYS A 18 28.62 17.73 15.24
N GLU A 19 29.07 16.84 14.35
CA GLU A 19 28.21 16.17 13.38
C GLU A 19 27.23 15.22 14.06
N ALA A 20 27.67 14.46 15.05
CA ALA A 20 26.81 13.59 15.85
C ALA A 20 25.73 14.41 16.60
N CYS A 21 26.11 15.55 17.19
CA CYS A 21 25.18 16.46 17.84
C CYS A 21 24.13 17.02 16.86
N LEU A 22 24.56 17.41 15.65
CA LEU A 22 23.64 17.90 14.62
C LEU A 22 22.68 16.80 14.14
N LYS A 23 23.15 15.56 13.96
CA LYS A 23 22.31 14.40 13.62
C LYS A 23 21.28 14.14 14.72
N ALA A 24 21.68 14.18 15.99
CA ALA A 24 20.75 14.00 17.12
C ALA A 24 19.67 15.10 17.15
N LEU A 25 20.06 16.36 16.89
CA LEU A 25 19.10 17.47 16.79
C LEU A 25 18.15 17.31 15.59
N ALA A 26 18.63 16.78 14.45
CA ALA A 26 17.78 16.46 13.31
C ALA A 26 16.75 15.38 13.68
N GLN A 27 17.17 14.30 14.33
CA GLN A 27 16.26 13.26 14.82
C GLN A 27 15.20 13.80 15.79
N LEU A 28 15.58 14.75 16.67
CA LEU A 28 14.62 15.42 17.54
C LEU A 28 13.57 16.23 16.75
N ARG A 29 13.98 16.89 15.66
CA ARG A 29 13.04 17.59 14.76
C ARG A 29 12.12 16.60 14.03
N HIS A 30 12.67 15.49 13.52
CA HIS A 30 11.89 14.44 12.86
C HIS A 30 10.84 13.87 13.80
N ALA A 31 11.21 13.57 15.05
CA ALA A 31 10.27 13.08 16.06
C ALA A 31 9.13 14.07 16.34
N LYS A 32 9.43 15.37 16.47
CA LYS A 32 8.42 16.43 16.64
C LYS A 32 7.50 16.55 15.43
N TRP A 33 8.08 16.52 14.23
CA TRP A 33 7.32 16.55 12.99
C TRP A 33 6.40 15.32 12.88
N PHE A 34 6.91 14.13 13.20
CA PHE A 34 6.14 12.89 13.18
C PHE A 34 4.96 12.96 14.16
N GLN A 35 5.21 13.49 15.37
CA GLN A 35 4.16 13.70 16.36
C GLN A 35 3.05 14.62 15.83
N ALA A 36 3.42 15.72 15.18
CA ALA A 36 2.46 16.70 14.67
C ALA A 36 1.72 16.23 13.40
N ARG A 37 2.36 15.44 12.54
CA ARG A 37 1.86 15.13 11.19
C ARG A 37 1.35 13.71 11.02
N CYS A 38 1.97 12.72 11.67
CA CYS A 38 1.71 11.31 11.42
C CYS A 38 0.82 10.64 12.47
N ILE A 39 0.86 11.08 13.74
CA ILE A 39 0.15 10.38 14.83
C ILE A 39 -1.36 10.30 14.58
N TYR A 40 -1.96 11.41 14.17
CA TYR A 40 -3.40 11.53 13.96
C TYR A 40 -3.84 11.25 12.51
N LEU A 41 -2.87 10.96 11.62
CA LEU A 41 -3.16 10.62 10.23
C LEU A 41 -3.62 9.16 10.16
N GLN A 42 -4.89 8.97 9.78
CA GLN A 42 -5.50 7.64 9.70
C GLN A 42 -4.67 6.68 8.83
N SER A 43 -4.56 5.44 9.29
CA SER A 43 -3.76 4.36 8.68
C SER A 43 -2.24 4.59 8.58
N CYS A 44 -1.72 5.80 8.79
CA CYS A 44 -0.30 6.15 8.59
C CYS A 44 0.66 5.23 9.37
N GLN A 45 0.46 5.09 10.68
CA GLN A 45 1.35 4.30 11.53
C GLN A 45 1.35 2.80 11.16
N VAL A 46 0.18 2.26 10.78
CA VAL A 46 0.07 0.85 10.39
C VAL A 46 0.74 0.63 9.03
N THR A 47 0.54 1.54 8.08
CA THR A 47 1.23 1.52 6.78
C THR A 47 2.76 1.55 6.98
N LEU A 48 3.27 2.41 7.86
CA LEU A 48 4.70 2.47 8.16
C LEU A 48 5.25 1.17 8.77
N ARG A 49 4.48 0.50 9.65
CA ARG A 49 4.87 -0.81 10.19
C ARG A 49 4.97 -1.87 9.09
N ILE A 50 4.00 -1.90 8.18
CA ILE A 50 4.01 -2.80 7.02
C ILE A 50 5.21 -2.50 6.11
N LEU A 51 5.53 -1.22 5.87
CA LEU A 51 6.68 -0.85 5.04
C LEU A 51 8.02 -1.20 5.68
N ARG A 52 8.15 -1.11 7.00
CA ARG A 52 9.34 -1.57 7.72
C ARG A 52 9.56 -3.08 7.51
N ASP A 53 8.49 -3.87 7.58
CA ASP A 53 8.54 -5.31 7.28
C ASP A 53 8.93 -5.57 5.81
N ILE A 54 8.31 -4.88 4.84
CA ILE A 54 8.66 -4.99 3.41
C ILE A 54 10.14 -4.68 3.17
N ARG A 55 10.65 -3.62 3.79
CA ARG A 55 12.08 -3.25 3.69
C ARG A 55 13.01 -4.31 4.26
N ALA A 56 12.63 -4.96 5.35
CA ALA A 56 13.43 -6.04 5.93
C ALA A 56 13.49 -7.25 4.99
N ARG A 57 12.36 -7.60 4.37
CA ARG A 57 12.21 -8.80 3.54
C ARG A 57 12.65 -8.64 2.08
N ILE A 58 12.53 -7.45 1.50
CA ILE A 58 12.75 -7.22 0.07
C ILE A 58 13.94 -6.29 -0.13
N GLU A 59 15.02 -6.83 -0.71
CA GLU A 59 16.30 -6.12 -0.94
C GLU A 59 16.11 -4.77 -1.64
N SER A 60 15.27 -4.73 -2.69
CA SER A 60 15.06 -3.51 -3.47
C SER A 60 14.53 -2.33 -2.66
N TRP A 61 13.90 -2.58 -1.50
CA TRP A 61 13.32 -1.54 -0.65
C TRP A 61 14.28 -1.04 0.44
N ARG A 62 15.37 -1.77 0.73
CA ARG A 62 16.34 -1.42 1.77
C ARG A 62 17.00 -0.03 1.65
N PRO A 63 17.25 0.51 0.44
CA PRO A 63 17.81 1.85 0.31
C PRO A 63 16.94 2.96 0.91
N LEU A 64 15.62 2.76 1.00
CA LEU A 64 14.74 3.69 1.70
C LEU A 64 15.01 3.60 3.20
N ASN A 65 15.43 4.72 3.80
CA ASN A 65 15.57 4.80 5.25
C ASN A 65 14.22 5.15 5.92
N ASP A 66 14.19 5.11 7.26
CA ASP A 66 12.96 5.38 8.03
C ASP A 66 12.38 6.76 7.74
N TRP A 67 13.23 7.78 7.67
CA TRP A 67 12.80 9.16 7.41
C TRP A 67 12.18 9.34 6.03
N MET A 68 12.77 8.75 4.99
CA MET A 68 12.22 8.72 3.64
C MET A 68 10.83 8.06 3.61
N CYS A 69 10.66 6.93 4.31
CA CYS A 69 9.37 6.24 4.39
C CYS A 69 8.32 7.08 5.13
N GLU A 70 8.69 7.71 6.25
CA GLU A 70 7.80 8.54 7.05
C GLU A 70 7.26 9.73 6.25
N LEU A 71 8.14 10.48 5.59
CA LEU A 71 7.77 11.59 4.72
C LEU A 71 6.92 11.14 3.53
N LEU A 72 7.28 10.03 2.88
CA LEU A 72 6.57 9.54 1.71
C LEU A 72 5.16 9.07 2.06
N VAL A 73 4.99 8.32 3.14
CA VAL A 73 3.66 7.86 3.60
C VAL A 73 2.81 9.05 4.01
N GLU A 74 3.34 9.98 4.82
CA GLU A 74 2.59 11.16 5.24
C GLU A 74 2.11 11.97 4.03
N LYS A 75 3.00 12.23 3.07
CA LYS A 75 2.69 13.05 1.90
C LYS A 75 1.66 12.39 0.97
N VAL A 76 1.75 11.07 0.80
CA VAL A 76 0.76 10.32 0.01
C VAL A 76 -0.60 10.31 0.70
N LEU A 77 -0.65 10.00 2.00
CA LEU A 77 -1.94 9.86 2.69
C LEU A 77 -2.60 11.22 2.99
N SER A 78 -1.80 12.26 3.29
CA SER A 78 -2.32 13.63 3.50
C SER A 78 -2.81 14.30 2.22
N SER A 79 -2.42 13.79 1.04
CA SER A 79 -2.95 14.28 -0.24
C SER A 79 -4.41 13.85 -0.50
N CYS A 80 -4.95 12.93 0.30
CA CYS A 80 -6.32 12.44 0.15
C CYS A 80 -7.32 13.30 0.95
N LEU A 81 -8.47 13.59 0.35
CA LEU A 81 -9.53 14.40 0.96
C LEU A 81 -10.36 13.64 2.02
N ALA A 82 -10.17 12.33 2.14
CA ALA A 82 -10.92 11.47 3.04
C ALA A 82 -9.98 10.49 3.78
N PRO A 83 -10.30 10.11 5.03
CA PRO A 83 -9.58 9.06 5.74
C PRO A 83 -9.61 7.74 4.96
N LEU A 84 -8.45 7.08 4.86
CA LEU A 84 -8.32 5.82 4.14
C LEU A 84 -8.30 4.63 5.11
N SER A 85 -8.92 3.53 4.69
CA SER A 85 -8.69 2.22 5.31
C SER A 85 -7.22 1.83 5.15
N VAL A 86 -6.72 0.89 5.95
CA VAL A 86 -5.32 0.43 5.85
C VAL A 86 -5.04 -0.18 4.47
N GLY A 87 -6.00 -0.92 3.91
CA GLY A 87 -5.88 -1.50 2.57
C GLY A 87 -5.76 -0.44 1.49
N ASP A 88 -6.61 0.59 1.54
CA ASP A 88 -6.59 1.71 0.58
C ASP A 88 -5.34 2.56 0.75
N ALA A 89 -4.89 2.79 1.98
CA ALA A 89 -3.66 3.52 2.28
C ALA A 89 -2.44 2.81 1.69
N LEU A 90 -2.35 1.49 1.84
CA LEU A 90 -1.26 0.71 1.26
C LEU A 90 -1.33 0.71 -0.27
N ARG A 91 -2.52 0.53 -0.86
CA ARG A 91 -2.73 0.62 -2.31
C ARG A 91 -2.28 1.98 -2.84
N ARG A 92 -2.71 3.08 -2.21
CA ARG A 92 -2.33 4.45 -2.56
C ARG A 92 -0.83 4.70 -2.48
N PHE A 93 -0.18 4.18 -1.44
CA PHE A 93 1.27 4.25 -1.31
C PHE A 93 1.97 3.59 -2.51
N PHE A 94 1.58 2.36 -2.85
CA PHE A 94 2.16 1.67 -4.01
C PHE A 94 1.84 2.36 -5.33
N GLU A 95 0.64 2.95 -5.51
CA GLU A 95 0.32 3.78 -6.68
C GLU A 95 1.27 4.96 -6.84
N ALA A 96 1.55 5.69 -5.75
CA ALA A 96 2.44 6.84 -5.78
C ALA A 96 3.90 6.45 -6.08
N VAL A 97 4.37 5.32 -5.56
CA VAL A 97 5.73 4.85 -5.86
C VAL A 97 5.83 4.29 -7.28
N ALA A 98 4.80 3.55 -7.72
CA ALA A 98 4.72 2.97 -9.06
C ALA A 98 4.62 4.02 -10.17
N SER A 99 4.04 5.20 -9.87
CA SER A 99 3.99 6.33 -10.80
C SER A 99 5.34 7.04 -10.99
N GLY A 100 6.37 6.65 -10.23
CA GLY A 100 7.72 7.16 -10.39
C GLY A 100 8.03 8.41 -9.57
N VAL A 101 7.32 8.67 -8.46
CA VAL A 101 7.60 9.81 -7.57
C VAL A 101 9.04 9.84 -7.03
N LEU A 102 9.71 8.67 -6.98
CA LEU A 102 11.09 8.52 -6.54
C LEU A 102 12.12 8.66 -7.68
N LEU A 103 11.71 8.76 -8.94
CA LEU A 103 12.68 8.87 -10.05
C LEU A 103 13.38 10.23 -10.03
N LYS A 104 14.55 10.31 -10.66
CA LYS A 104 15.32 11.58 -10.76
C LYS A 104 14.55 12.69 -11.49
N THR A 105 13.61 12.32 -12.36
CA THR A 105 12.69 13.22 -13.06
C THR A 105 11.44 13.56 -12.26
N GLY A 106 11.27 12.94 -11.08
CA GLY A 106 10.15 13.18 -10.17
C GLY A 106 10.29 14.50 -9.40
N PRO A 107 9.27 14.84 -8.59
CA PRO A 107 9.24 16.12 -7.86
C PRO A 107 10.24 16.21 -6.68
N GLY A 108 10.90 15.10 -6.33
CA GLY A 108 11.74 15.00 -5.12
C GLY A 108 10.92 14.94 -3.82
N LEU A 109 11.63 14.83 -2.70
CA LEU A 109 11.03 14.81 -1.36
C LEU A 109 11.76 15.81 -0.46
N PRO A 110 11.29 17.07 -0.38
CA PRO A 110 11.95 18.08 0.45
C PRO A 110 11.79 17.75 1.94
N ASP A 111 12.84 17.96 2.71
CA ASP A 111 12.84 17.78 4.17
C ASP A 111 12.13 18.96 4.85
N PRO A 112 10.99 18.76 5.53
CA PRO A 112 10.28 19.82 6.24
C PRO A 112 10.96 20.23 7.57
N CYS A 113 11.96 19.48 8.03
CA CYS A 113 12.69 19.73 9.27
C CYS A 113 14.00 20.50 9.06
N GLU A 114 14.39 20.78 7.81
CA GLU A 114 15.57 21.55 7.47
C GLU A 114 15.19 22.94 6.95
N LYS A 115 16.03 23.93 7.28
CA LYS A 115 15.79 25.32 6.86
C LYS A 115 16.06 25.52 5.36
N GLU A 116 17.14 24.90 4.89
CA GLU A 116 17.47 24.88 3.47
C GLU A 116 16.68 23.77 2.78
N SER A 117 16.31 23.97 1.52
CA SER A 117 15.58 22.96 0.76
C SER A 117 16.48 21.77 0.43
N VAL A 118 16.40 20.71 1.24
CA VAL A 118 17.17 19.46 1.06
C VAL A 118 16.24 18.38 0.53
N ASP A 119 16.57 17.76 -0.61
CA ASP A 119 15.88 16.55 -1.09
C ASP A 119 16.38 15.33 -0.31
N VAL A 120 15.52 14.72 0.52
CA VAL A 120 15.90 13.55 1.32
C VAL A 120 16.22 12.33 0.45
N LEU A 121 15.75 12.30 -0.81
CA LEU A 121 16.03 11.19 -1.71
C LEU A 121 17.42 11.27 -2.34
N ALA A 122 18.12 12.42 -2.26
CA ALA A 122 19.41 12.65 -2.91
C ALA A 122 20.44 11.50 -2.75
N PRO A 123 20.54 10.79 -1.61
CA PRO A 123 21.44 9.66 -1.46
C PRO A 123 21.13 8.45 -2.35
N LEU A 124 19.89 8.29 -2.82
CA LEU A 124 19.48 7.15 -3.64
C LEU A 124 20.03 7.27 -5.07
N THR A 125 20.67 6.20 -5.52
CA THR A 125 21.15 6.05 -6.90
C THR A 125 19.98 5.93 -7.88
N GLY A 126 20.24 6.15 -9.17
CA GLY A 126 19.23 5.95 -10.21
C GLY A 126 18.72 4.51 -10.26
N GLN A 127 19.62 3.54 -10.14
CA GLN A 127 19.30 2.12 -10.17
C GLN A 127 18.41 1.70 -8.99
N GLU A 128 18.69 2.19 -7.78
CA GLU A 128 17.87 1.90 -6.60
C GLU A 128 16.46 2.47 -6.77
N ARG A 129 16.34 3.71 -7.26
CA ARG A 129 15.05 4.35 -7.52
C ARG A 129 14.22 3.54 -8.53
N GLU A 130 14.84 3.12 -9.63
CA GLU A 130 14.18 2.28 -10.65
C GLU A 130 13.78 0.90 -10.10
N ALA A 131 14.65 0.26 -9.30
CA ALA A 131 14.35 -1.02 -8.68
C ALA A 131 13.16 -0.93 -7.70
N ILE A 132 13.10 0.13 -6.89
CA ILE A 132 11.96 0.40 -5.99
C ILE A 132 10.69 0.61 -6.81
N THR A 133 10.73 1.45 -7.85
CA THR A 133 9.57 1.74 -8.70
C THR A 133 9.06 0.48 -9.41
N ALA A 134 9.94 -0.33 -10.00
CA ALA A 134 9.57 -1.60 -10.63
C ALA A 134 8.95 -2.59 -9.64
N SER A 135 9.53 -2.69 -8.44
CA SER A 135 8.98 -3.52 -7.34
C SER A 135 7.59 -3.04 -6.92
N ALA A 136 7.39 -1.73 -6.78
CA ALA A 136 6.10 -1.13 -6.47
C ALA A 136 5.04 -1.37 -7.56
N GLN A 137 5.42 -1.28 -8.85
CA GLN A 137 4.52 -1.60 -9.97
C GLN A 137 4.07 -3.07 -9.96
N HIS A 138 4.95 -3.99 -9.55
CA HIS A 138 4.57 -5.39 -9.38
C HIS A 138 3.61 -5.57 -8.20
N ALA A 139 3.94 -5.00 -7.04
CA ALA A 139 3.09 -5.05 -5.85
C ALA A 139 1.69 -4.45 -6.10
N LEU A 140 1.62 -3.34 -6.83
CA LEU A 140 0.36 -2.69 -7.19
C LEU A 140 -0.53 -3.60 -8.05
N ARG A 141 0.04 -4.30 -9.02
CA ARG A 141 -0.70 -5.30 -9.83
C ARG A 141 -1.23 -6.43 -8.95
N LEU A 142 -0.42 -6.95 -8.03
CA LEU A 142 -0.87 -7.97 -7.07
C LEU A 142 -2.05 -7.47 -6.24
N ILE A 143 -2.00 -6.22 -5.75
CA ILE A 143 -3.11 -5.61 -5.00
C ILE A 143 -4.37 -5.50 -5.88
N ALA A 144 -4.24 -5.04 -7.12
CA ALA A 144 -5.36 -4.89 -8.05
C ALA A 144 -6.06 -6.22 -8.38
N PHE A 145 -5.31 -7.33 -8.40
CA PHE A 145 -5.86 -8.68 -8.62
C PHE A 145 -6.21 -9.43 -7.32
N ASN A 146 -6.42 -8.70 -6.21
CA ASN A 146 -6.78 -9.27 -4.90
C ASN A 146 -5.75 -10.27 -4.35
N GLN A 147 -4.46 -10.05 -4.64
CA GLN A 147 -3.31 -10.86 -4.21
C GLN A 147 -2.39 -10.13 -3.22
N ILE A 148 -2.94 -9.19 -2.43
CA ILE A 148 -2.20 -8.45 -1.41
C ILE A 148 -1.48 -9.36 -0.40
N TYR A 149 -2.01 -10.55 -0.13
CA TYR A 149 -1.36 -11.56 0.75
C TYR A 149 0.05 -11.92 0.27
N LYS A 150 0.32 -11.90 -1.04
CA LYS A 150 1.68 -12.12 -1.59
C LYS A 150 2.63 -10.98 -1.26
N VAL A 151 2.15 -9.73 -1.31
CA VAL A 151 2.93 -8.53 -0.95
C VAL A 151 3.29 -8.56 0.53
N LEU A 152 2.33 -8.97 1.37
CA LEU A 152 2.49 -9.09 2.82
C LEU A 152 3.22 -10.37 3.27
N CYS A 153 3.55 -11.28 2.35
CA CYS A 153 4.13 -12.59 2.66
C CYS A 153 3.28 -13.40 3.66
N LEU A 154 1.96 -13.41 3.42
CA LEU A 154 0.97 -14.13 4.22
C LEU A 154 0.35 -15.25 3.39
N GLU A 155 -0.17 -16.26 4.09
CA GLU A 155 -1.09 -17.21 3.49
C GLU A 155 -2.39 -16.50 3.08
N ARG A 156 -3.01 -16.97 1.99
CA ARG A 156 -4.30 -16.42 1.56
C ARG A 156 -5.36 -16.78 2.58
N LEU A 157 -5.97 -15.75 3.18
CA LEU A 157 -7.13 -15.93 4.04
C LEU A 157 -8.31 -16.54 3.26
N PRO A 158 -9.17 -17.35 3.91
CA PRO A 158 -10.38 -17.87 3.28
C PRO A 158 -11.25 -16.73 2.72
N ASP A 159 -11.79 -16.91 1.53
CA ASP A 159 -12.71 -15.92 0.96
C ASP A 159 -13.96 -15.83 1.82
N VAL A 160 -14.16 -14.69 2.49
CA VAL A 160 -15.41 -14.37 3.19
C VAL A 160 -16.45 -14.05 2.13
N ARG A 161 -17.12 -15.07 1.61
CA ARG A 161 -18.30 -14.86 0.76
C ARG A 161 -19.44 -14.42 1.67
N PRO A 162 -20.02 -13.22 1.50
CA PRO A 162 -21.31 -12.93 2.09
C PRO A 162 -22.27 -14.03 1.65
N PRO A 163 -23.16 -14.53 2.52
CA PRO A 163 -24.22 -15.44 2.11
C PRO A 163 -24.88 -14.84 0.87
N LEU A 164 -24.98 -15.63 -0.20
CA LEU A 164 -25.86 -15.27 -1.31
C LEU A 164 -27.26 -15.23 -0.72
N THR A 165 -27.70 -14.07 -0.25
CA THR A 165 -29.12 -13.84 -0.07
C THR A 165 -29.68 -13.98 -1.47
N ASP A 166 -30.48 -15.02 -1.71
CA ASP A 166 -31.29 -15.23 -2.91
C ASP A 166 -32.27 -14.06 -3.06
N ARG A 167 -31.75 -12.85 -3.31
CA ARG A 167 -32.51 -11.75 -3.86
C ARG A 167 -32.63 -12.07 -5.34
N LYS A 168 -33.56 -12.99 -5.64
CA LYS A 168 -34.14 -13.16 -6.97
C LYS A 168 -34.43 -11.74 -7.48
N ARG A 169 -33.69 -11.30 -8.50
CA ARG A 169 -34.08 -10.10 -9.24
C ARG A 169 -35.47 -10.39 -9.79
N PRO A 170 -36.51 -9.59 -9.47
CA PRO A 170 -37.78 -9.70 -10.18
C PRO A 170 -37.48 -9.51 -11.66
N MET A 171 -37.69 -10.58 -12.44
CA MET A 171 -37.59 -10.51 -13.88
C MET A 171 -38.91 -9.90 -14.35
N ASP A 172 -38.90 -8.62 -14.72
CA ASP A 172 -40.03 -7.97 -15.38
C ASP A 172 -40.17 -8.56 -16.78
N THR A 173 -40.98 -9.62 -16.90
CA THR A 173 -41.56 -10.05 -18.17
C THR A 173 -42.94 -9.42 -18.29
N SER A 174 -42.98 -8.15 -18.70
CA SER A 174 -44.22 -7.53 -19.17
C SER A 174 -44.38 -7.80 -20.66
N ASN A 175 -45.16 -8.81 -21.02
CA ASN A 175 -45.74 -8.92 -22.36
C ASN A 175 -47.23 -9.28 -22.25
N ALA A 176 -48.05 -8.28 -22.59
CA ALA A 176 -49.36 -8.29 -23.23
C ALA A 176 -50.36 -9.44 -22.94
N SER A 177 -51.45 -9.04 -22.26
CA SER A 177 -52.87 -9.34 -22.55
C SER A 177 -53.22 -10.58 -23.38
N ASP A 178 -53.97 -11.52 -22.79
CA ASP A 178 -55.41 -11.66 -23.07
C ASP A 178 -56.09 -12.68 -22.12
N GLU A 179 -57.29 -12.32 -21.67
CA GLU A 179 -58.20 -13.12 -20.85
C GLU A 179 -58.86 -14.24 -21.67
N VAL A 180 -58.98 -15.47 -21.15
CA VAL A 180 -60.22 -16.31 -21.27
C VAL A 180 -60.32 -17.32 -20.10
N LYS A 181 -61.45 -17.27 -19.38
CA LYS A 181 -61.98 -18.28 -18.42
C LYS A 181 -62.46 -19.56 -19.13
N LYS A 182 -62.19 -20.76 -18.58
CA LYS A 182 -63.22 -21.84 -18.38
C LYS A 182 -62.74 -23.01 -17.50
N ASP A 183 -63.71 -23.57 -16.79
CA ASP A 183 -63.73 -24.55 -15.69
C ASP A 183 -63.08 -25.95 -15.84
N LYS A 184 -62.58 -26.44 -14.68
CA LYS A 184 -62.78 -27.74 -13.99
C LYS A 184 -62.57 -29.07 -14.76
N LYS A 185 -61.62 -29.92 -14.30
CA LYS A 185 -61.84 -31.23 -13.61
C LYS A 185 -60.52 -31.96 -13.30
N GLU A 186 -60.58 -32.74 -12.22
CA GLU A 186 -59.57 -33.60 -11.54
C GLU A 186 -58.94 -34.70 -12.40
N GLY A 187 -57.78 -35.23 -11.95
CA GLY A 187 -57.26 -36.53 -12.36
C GLY A 187 -55.76 -36.75 -12.04
N GLU A 188 -55.46 -37.81 -11.29
CA GLU A 188 -54.15 -38.22 -10.75
C GLU A 188 -53.09 -38.67 -11.79
N ASN A 189 -51.84 -38.71 -11.28
CA ASN A 189 -50.88 -39.82 -11.36
C ASN A 189 -49.66 -39.71 -12.29
N GLY A 190 -48.48 -40.08 -11.73
CA GLY A 190 -47.50 -40.90 -12.46
C GLY A 190 -46.20 -40.25 -12.96
N HIS A 191 -45.21 -40.19 -12.07
CA HIS A 191 -43.82 -40.69 -12.21
C HIS A 191 -42.86 -40.29 -13.37
N SER A 192 -41.63 -40.01 -12.91
CA SER A 192 -40.29 -40.27 -13.49
C SER A 192 -39.83 -39.56 -14.77
N ALA A 193 -38.72 -38.82 -14.65
CA ALA A 193 -37.50 -39.12 -15.39
C ALA A 193 -36.30 -38.43 -14.73
N GLU A 194 -35.25 -39.23 -14.55
CA GLU A 194 -33.87 -38.85 -14.20
C GLU A 194 -33.19 -38.12 -15.37
N GLU A 195 -32.05 -37.48 -15.05
CA GLU A 195 -30.77 -37.45 -15.80
C GLU A 195 -30.07 -36.10 -15.59
N GLU A 196 -28.95 -36.13 -14.85
CA GLU A 196 -27.58 -35.92 -15.39
C GLU A 196 -27.16 -34.44 -15.39
N ASN A 197 -25.91 -34.02 -15.34
CA ASN A 197 -24.58 -34.53 -14.96
C ASN A 197 -23.67 -33.29 -15.18
N SER A 198 -22.67 -33.01 -14.34
CA SER A 198 -21.46 -32.31 -14.81
C SER A 198 -20.39 -32.25 -13.70
N SER A 199 -19.42 -33.13 -13.87
CA SER A 199 -18.12 -33.16 -13.21
C SER A 199 -17.24 -31.95 -13.56
N GLY A 200 -16.78 -31.22 -12.55
CA GLY A 200 -15.76 -30.18 -12.68
C GLY A 200 -14.34 -30.75 -12.73
N VAL A 201 -13.60 -30.42 -13.78
CA VAL A 201 -12.19 -30.77 -13.97
C VAL A 201 -11.31 -29.88 -13.08
N ALA A 202 -10.48 -30.53 -12.26
CA ALA A 202 -9.48 -29.88 -11.41
C ALA A 202 -8.22 -29.51 -12.21
N VAL A 203 -7.80 -28.24 -12.15
CA VAL A 203 -6.50 -27.80 -12.67
C VAL A 203 -5.51 -27.67 -11.52
N LYS A 204 -4.47 -28.48 -11.60
CA LYS A 204 -3.34 -28.60 -10.66
C LYS A 204 -2.40 -27.41 -10.86
N MET A 205 -2.09 -26.66 -9.80
CA MET A 205 -1.17 -25.52 -9.87
C MET A 205 0.18 -25.94 -9.26
N GLU A 206 1.22 -25.93 -10.11
CA GLU A 206 2.59 -26.30 -9.77
C GLU A 206 3.29 -25.16 -9.01
N LYS A 207 3.99 -25.51 -7.92
CA LYS A 207 4.77 -24.60 -7.09
C LYS A 207 6.06 -24.20 -7.82
N MET A 208 6.32 -22.90 -7.98
CA MET A 208 7.66 -22.41 -8.30
C MET A 208 8.43 -22.10 -7.02
N GLU A 209 9.46 -22.89 -6.76
CA GLU A 209 10.52 -22.57 -5.81
C GLU A 209 11.45 -21.51 -6.40
N PHE A 210 11.76 -20.47 -5.63
CA PHE A 210 12.83 -19.52 -5.96
C PHE A 210 14.17 -20.15 -5.59
N GLY A 211 14.82 -20.74 -6.59
CA GLY A 211 16.20 -21.21 -6.49
C GLY A 211 17.16 -20.04 -6.34
N SER A 212 17.88 -20.01 -5.22
CA SER A 212 19.13 -19.26 -5.08
C SER A 212 20.17 -19.87 -6.02
N ARG A 213 20.70 -19.08 -6.96
CA ARG A 213 21.94 -19.42 -7.67
C ARG A 213 22.78 -18.17 -7.96
N ILE A 214 23.92 -18.18 -7.26
CA ILE A 214 25.23 -17.54 -7.46
C ILE A 214 25.30 -16.02 -7.35
#